data_AF-A0A935SKZ0-F1
#
_entry.id   AF-A0A935SKZ0-F1
#
_cell.length_a   1.000
_cell.length_b   1.000
_cell.length_c   1.000
_cell.angle_alpha   90.00
_cell.angle_beta   90.00
_cell.angle_gamma   90.00
#
_symmetry.space_group_name_H-M   'P 1'
#
loop_
_entity.id
_entity.type
_entity.pdbx_description
1 polymer ?
#
loop_
_entity_poly.entity_id
_entity_poly.type
_entity_poly.pdbx_seq_one_letter_code
_entity_poly.pdbx_strand_id
1 'polypeptide(L)' 'MEINTTFQLAADFINYTSQNIFLTGKAGTGKTTFLKHIKEHAVKNIAVVAPTGVAAINA' A
#
# COMPACT_ATOMS: atom_id res chain seq x y z
N MET A 1 -16.91 14.89 -1.31
CA MET A 1 -15.96 13.86 -1.75
C MET A 1 -15.15 13.51 -0.52
N GLU A 2 -15.42 12.37 0.12
CA GLU A 2 -14.71 11.98 1.35
C GLU A 2 -13.27 11.65 0.96
N ILE A 3 -12.37 12.62 1.12
CA ILE A 3 -10.95 12.40 0.93
C ILE A 3 -10.54 11.44 2.05
N ASN A 4 -10.16 10.20 1.69
CA ASN A 4 -9.67 9.24 2.67
C ASN A 4 -8.30 9.71 3.17
N THR A 5 -8.34 10.57 4.20
CA THR A 5 -7.16 11.25 4.75
C THR A 5 -6.11 10.25 5.24
N THR A 6 -6.53 9.12 5.80
CA THR A 6 -5.63 8.04 6.21
C THR A 6 -4.92 7.38 5.03
N PHE A 7 -5.64 7.16 3.92
CA PHE A 7 -5.05 6.63 2.69
C PHE A 7 -3.99 7.58 2.14
N GLN A 8 -4.31 8.87 2.03
CA GLN A 8 -3.38 9.88 1.53
C GLN A 8 -2.15 10.00 2.43
N LEU A 9 -2.36 10.05 3.76
CA LEU A 9 -1.27 10.11 4.73
C LEU A 9 -0.33 8.90 4.61
N ALA A 10 -0.87 7.69 4.46
CA ALA A 10 -0.05 6.49 4.30
C ALA A 10 0.73 6.49 2.96
N ALA A 11 0.11 6.94 1.88
CA ALA A 11 0.76 7.06 0.58
C ALA A 11 1.89 8.10 0.60
N ASP A 12 1.63 9.27 1.18
CA ASP A 12 2.62 10.33 1.36
C ASP A 12 3.77 9.87 2.25
N PHE A 13 3.47 9.12 3.32
CA PHE A 13 4.50 8.56 4.20
C PHE A 13 5.43 7.60 3.45
N ILE A 14 4.87 6.72 2.61
CA ILE A 14 5.64 5.81 1.75
C ILE A 14 6.49 6.60 0.75
N ASN A 15 5.94 7.64 0.13
CA ASN A 15 6.60 8.38 -0.93
C ASN A 15 7.69 9.34 -0.42
N TYR A 16 7.45 10.03 0.70
CA TYR A 16 8.28 11.16 1.13
C TYR A 16 9.13 10.88 2.37
N THR A 17 9.07 9.67 2.94
CA THR A 17 9.91 9.28 4.08
C THR A 17 10.66 7.98 3.79
N SER A 18 11.74 7.70 4.52
CA SER A 18 12.46 6.42 4.48
C SER A 18 12.16 5.56 5.71
N GLN A 19 11.01 5.77 6.34
CA GLN A 19 10.61 5.10 7.58
C GLN A 19 9.77 3.85 7.29
N ASN A 20 9.90 2.84 8.14
CA ASN A 20 9.12 1.60 8.03
C ASN A 20 7.70 1.82 8.58
N ILE A 21 6.69 1.23 7.92
CA ILE A 21 5.31 1.25 8.41
C ILE A 21 4.70 -0.15 8.41
N PHE A 22 3.81 -0.38 9.35
CA PHE A 22 2.96 -1.57 9.39
C PHE A 22 1.51 -1.17 9.13
N LEU A 23 0.99 -1.51 7.96
CA LEU A 23 -0.38 -1.20 7.56
C LEU A 23 -1.28 -2.43 7.76
N THR A 24 -2.27 -2.29 8.64
CA THR A 24 -3.25 -3.34 8.96
C THR A 24 -4.68 -2.85 8.74
N GLY A 25 -5.63 -3.78 8.71
CA GLY A 25 -7.05 -3.47 8.54
C GLY A 25 -7.89 -4.74 8.42
N LYS A 26 -9.18 -4.63 8.74
CA LYS A 26 -10.15 -5.75 8.64
C LYS A 26 -10.30 -6.24 7.19
N ALA A 27 -10.93 -7.39 6.99
CA ALA A 27 -11.29 -7.84 5.65
C ALA A 27 -12.20 -6.80 4.97
N GLY A 28 -12.02 -6.57 3.67
CA GLY A 28 -12.81 -5.59 2.91
C GLY A 28 -12.40 -4.13 3.06
N THR A 29 -11.36 -3.78 3.83
CA THR A 29 -10.96 -2.38 4.06
C THR A 29 -9.99 -1.82 3.00
N GLY A 30 -9.97 -2.37 1.79
CA GLY A 30 -9.21 -1.79 0.67
C GLY A 30 -7.68 -1.98 0.69
N LYS A 31 -7.12 -2.89 1.50
CA LYS A 31 -5.66 -3.13 1.57
C LYS A 31 -5.02 -3.45 0.21
N THR A 32 -5.64 -4.34 -0.57
CA THR A 32 -5.16 -4.68 -1.91
C THR A 32 -5.29 -3.50 -2.86
N THR A 33 -6.35 -2.70 -2.74
CA THR A 33 -6.51 -1.45 -3.50
C THR A 33 -5.42 -0.45 -3.19
N PHE A 34 -5.06 -0.29 -1.91
CA PHE A 34 -3.94 0.55 -1.47
C PHE A 34 -2.61 0.06 -2.05
N LEU A 35 -2.32 -1.25 -1.97
CA LEU A 35 -1.11 -1.82 -2.56
C LEU A 35 -0.99 -1.53 -4.06
N LYS A 36 -2.09 -1.72 -4.83
CA LYS A 36 -2.12 -1.40 -6.27
C LYS A 36 -1.85 0.08 -6.53
N HIS A 37 -2.48 0.96 -5.78
CA HIS A 37 -2.26 2.40 -5.90
C HIS A 37 -0.78 2.77 -5.67
N ILE A 38 -0.14 2.21 -4.65
CA ILE A 38 1.29 2.42 -4.38
C ILE A 38 2.16 1.90 -5.52
N LYS A 39 1.88 0.70 -6.07
CA LYS A 39 2.62 0.16 -7.22
C LYS A 39 2.53 1.06 -8.46
N GLU A 40 1.37 1.70 -8.68
CA GLU A 40 1.11 2.51 -9.86
C GLU A 40 1.62 3.96 -9.74
N HIS A 41 1.62 4.53 -8.53
CA HIS A 41 1.82 5.97 -8.32
C HIS A 41 3.05 6.33 -7.49
N ALA A 42 3.74 5.36 -6.89
CA ALA A 42 4.90 5.69 -6.07
C ALA A 42 6.07 6.18 -6.91
N VAL A 43 6.80 7.14 -6.35
CA VAL A 43 7.99 7.74 -6.98
C VAL A 43 9.26 6.91 -6.79
N LYS A 44 9.18 5.81 -6.02
CA LYS A 44 10.30 4.97 -5.64
C LYS A 44 10.29 3.65 -6.40
N ASN A 45 11.47 3.07 -6.58
CA ASN A 45 11.57 1.68 -7.04
C ASN A 45 10.97 0.76 -5.98
N ILE A 46 10.02 -0.08 -6.38
CA ILE A 46 9.29 -0.98 -5.49
C ILE A 46 9.57 -2.44 -5.87
N ALA A 47 9.79 -3.26 -4.84
CA ALA A 47 9.67 -4.70 -4.92
C ALA A 47 8.51 -5.16 -4.03
N VAL A 48 7.62 -5.99 -4.58
CA VAL A 48 6.49 -6.55 -3.84
C VAL A 48 6.78 -8.01 -3.54
N VAL A 49 6.72 -8.39 -2.27
CA VAL A 49 7.00 -9.74 -1.79
C VAL A 49 5.84 -10.26 -0.96
N ALA A 50 5.62 -11.58 -1.01
CA ALA A 50 4.59 -12.24 -0.22
C ALA A 50 5.09 -13.61 0.26
N PRO A 51 4.63 -14.10 1.42
CA PRO A 51 5.10 -15.36 2.00
C PRO A 51 4.55 -16.63 1.30
N THR A 52 3.51 -16.51 0.46
CA THR A 52 2.91 -17.64 -0.29
C THR A 52 2.71 -17.28 -1.75
N GLY A 53 2.70 -18.29 -2.64
CA GLY A 53 2.56 -18.11 -4.08
C GLY A 53 1.23 -17.46 -4.50
N VAL A 54 0.12 -17.88 -3.87
CA VAL A 54 -1.21 -17.29 -4.17
C VAL A 54 -1.25 -15.81 -3.77
N ALA A 55 -0.61 -15.43 -2.65
CA ALA A 55 -0.54 -14.03 -2.26
C ALA A 55 0.35 -13.21 -3.22
N ALA A 56 1.45 -13.79 -3.70
CA ALA A 56 2.33 -13.13 -4.67
C ALA A 56 1.63 -12.87 -6.02
N ILE A 57 0.82 -13.83 -6.50
CA ILE A 57 0.05 -13.67 -7.76
C ILE A 57 -1.03 -12.59 -7.64
N ASN A 58 -1.60 -12.41 -6.45
CA ASN A 58 -2.69 -11.45 -6.22
C ASN A 58 -2.21 -10.04 -5.83
N ALA A 59 -0.89 -9.83 -5.69
CA ALA A 59 -0.27 -8.61 -5.20
C ALA A 59 0.04 -7.58 -6.29
#